data_AF-A0A4Y1ZX71-F1
#
_entry.id   AF-A0A4Y1ZX71-F1
#
_cell.length_a   1.000
_cell.length_b   1.000
_cell.length_c   1.000
_cell.angle_alpha   90.00
_cell.angle_beta   90.00
_cell.angle_gamma   90.00
#
_symmetry.space_group_name_H-M   'P 1'
#
loop_
_entity.id
_entity.type
_entity.pdbx_description
1 polymer ?
#
loop_
_entity_poly.entity_id
_entity_poly.type
_entity_poly.pdbx_seq_one_letter_code
_entity_poly.pdbx_strand_id
1 'polypeptide(L)'
;KEIAAKLDIKEEIPRVCRLQTARNNVPDSTEEYYRRAVYVPYLDDFCNSLKERFESHKETVASLRHILPEFCTKTDFYSLEAAFNFYKEYLSHKEVVQSEFMSWKEKCSQEKSENLPKIAISSLEKCDKTFFPNIYILLKLLAVVPVSVATVERSFSSLRSLKT
;
A
#
# COMPACT_ATOMS: atom_id res chain seq x y z
N LYS A 1 13.16 3.76 -30.06
CA LYS A 1 13.00 3.95 -31.52
C LYS A 1 11.57 4.28 -31.97
N GLU A 2 10.57 3.38 -31.92
CA GLU A 2 9.23 3.67 -32.46
C GLU A 2 8.49 4.82 -31.71
N ILE A 3 8.68 4.91 -30.38
CA ILE A 3 8.07 5.96 -29.55
C ILE A 3 8.78 7.31 -29.75
N ALA A 4 10.12 7.33 -29.83
CA ALA A 4 10.87 8.56 -30.06
C ALA A 4 10.60 9.17 -31.45
N ALA A 5 10.46 8.32 -32.47
CA ALA A 5 10.07 8.76 -33.82
C ALA A 5 8.64 9.33 -33.86
N LYS A 6 7.71 8.79 -33.06
CA LYS A 6 6.34 9.33 -32.91
C LYS A 6 6.30 10.67 -32.16
N LEU A 7 7.30 10.95 -31.33
CA LEU A 7 7.40 12.17 -30.53
C LEU A 7 8.34 13.23 -31.13
N ASP A 8 8.92 12.95 -32.32
CA ASP A 8 9.94 13.78 -32.99
C ASP A 8 11.15 14.11 -32.09
N ILE A 9 11.54 13.16 -31.23
CA ILE A 9 12.67 13.31 -30.30
C ILE A 9 13.92 12.68 -30.93
N LYS A 10 14.96 13.50 -31.10
CA LYS A 10 16.28 13.02 -31.55
C LYS A 10 17.00 12.32 -30.39
N GLU A 11 17.15 11.00 -30.49
CA GLU A 11 17.91 10.20 -29.51
C GLU A 11 19.42 10.49 -29.69
N GLU A 12 19.94 11.52 -29.00
CA GLU A 12 21.38 11.81 -28.91
C GLU A 12 21.88 11.69 -27.46
N ILE A 13 23.10 11.21 -27.28
CA ILE A 13 23.74 11.14 -25.96
C ILE A 13 24.17 12.57 -25.58
N PRO A 14 23.79 13.08 -24.39
CA PRO A 14 24.30 14.36 -23.88
C PRO A 14 25.83 14.35 -23.81
N ARG A 15 26.47 15.51 -23.94
CA ARG A 15 27.94 15.62 -23.98
C ARG A 15 28.60 14.88 -22.80
N VAL A 16 29.36 13.83 -23.11
CA VAL A 16 30.13 13.05 -22.12
C VAL A 16 31.57 13.56 -22.09
N CYS A 17 32.06 13.94 -20.91
CA CYS A 17 33.45 14.37 -20.75
C CYS A 17 34.33 13.14 -20.48
N ARG A 18 35.51 13.10 -21.12
CA ARG A 18 36.48 11.99 -21.02
C ARG A 18 36.91 11.64 -19.59
N LEU A 19 36.77 12.57 -18.65
CA LEU A 19 37.13 12.47 -17.23
C LEU A 19 35.92 12.69 -16.30
N GLN A 20 34.75 12.13 -16.61
CA GLN A 20 33.63 12.11 -15.66
C GLN A 20 33.91 11.10 -14.55
N THR A 21 34.29 11.60 -13.36
CA THR A 21 34.51 10.80 -12.15
C THR A 21 33.27 10.75 -11.24
N ALA A 22 32.35 11.71 -11.35
CA ALA A 22 31.18 11.85 -10.47
C ALA A 22 29.82 11.46 -11.10
N ARG A 23 29.81 11.04 -12.38
CA ARG A 23 28.60 10.68 -13.14
C ARG A 23 28.83 9.40 -13.93
N ASN A 24 27.76 8.68 -14.25
CA ASN A 24 27.81 7.50 -15.10
C ASN A 24 28.42 7.82 -16.47
N ASN A 25 29.64 7.35 -16.69
CA ASN A 25 30.36 7.43 -17.96
C ASN A 25 30.18 6.08 -18.69
N VAL A 26 28.95 5.82 -19.15
CA VAL A 26 28.62 4.58 -19.88
C VAL A 26 29.18 4.71 -21.29
N PRO A 27 30.23 3.95 -21.68
CA PRO A 27 30.81 4.03 -23.00
C PRO A 27 30.07 3.06 -23.91
N ASP A 28 28.95 3.47 -24.51
CA ASP A 28 28.18 2.60 -25.39
C ASP A 28 27.13 3.35 -26.24
N SER A 29 26.32 2.60 -27.00
CA SER A 29 25.22 3.09 -27.82
C SER A 29 24.21 3.96 -27.06
N THR A 30 23.48 4.83 -27.79
CA THR A 30 22.47 5.74 -27.21
C THR A 30 21.43 5.02 -26.36
N GLU A 31 21.00 3.83 -26.79
CA GLU A 31 20.04 3.02 -26.05
C GLU A 31 20.57 2.59 -24.69
N GLU A 32 21.81 2.10 -24.65
CA GLU A 32 22.42 1.60 -23.42
C GLU A 32 22.75 2.74 -22.43
N TYR A 33 23.09 3.92 -22.95
CA TYR A 33 23.20 5.13 -22.15
C TYR A 33 21.88 5.46 -21.44
N TYR A 34 20.77 5.60 -22.17
CA TYR A 34 19.47 5.95 -21.57
C TYR A 34 18.96 4.85 -20.64
N ARG A 35 19.20 3.58 -20.96
CA ARG A 35 18.87 2.45 -20.09
C ARG A 35 19.57 2.57 -18.73
N ARG A 36 20.90 2.72 -18.73
CA ARG A 36 21.70 2.67 -17.49
C ARG A 36 21.72 3.99 -16.72
N ALA A 37 21.76 5.12 -17.41
CA ALA A 37 21.92 6.44 -16.78
C ALA A 37 20.59 7.08 -16.37
N VAL A 38 19.48 6.71 -17.00
CA VAL A 38 18.18 7.35 -16.77
C VAL A 38 17.13 6.34 -16.31
N TYR A 39 16.89 5.28 -17.11
CA TYR A 39 15.77 4.37 -16.87
C TYR A 39 15.94 3.54 -15.59
N VAL A 40 17.09 2.89 -15.40
CA VAL A 40 17.35 2.08 -14.20
C VAL A 40 17.31 2.93 -12.92
N PRO A 41 18.03 4.05 -12.80
CA PRO A 41 17.93 4.91 -11.61
C PRO A 41 16.51 5.40 -11.34
N TYR A 42 15.77 5.79 -12.38
CA TYR A 42 14.37 6.19 -12.23
C TYR A 42 13.49 5.06 -11.70
N LEU A 43 13.65 3.83 -12.21
CA LEU A 43 12.90 2.68 -11.70
C LEU A 43 13.25 2.37 -10.24
N ASP A 44 14.53 2.45 -9.88
CA ASP A 44 14.98 2.24 -8.51
C ASP A 44 14.39 3.30 -7.58
N ASP A 45 14.46 4.58 -7.95
CA ASP A 45 13.88 5.70 -7.21
C ASP A 45 12.35 5.59 -7.08
N PHE A 46 11.68 5.19 -8.15
CA PHE A 46 10.24 4.94 -8.15
C PHE A 46 9.88 3.79 -7.20
N CYS A 47 10.61 2.68 -7.26
CA CYS A 47 10.42 1.54 -6.37
C CYS A 47 10.69 1.92 -4.91
N ASN A 48 11.73 2.70 -4.63
CA ASN A 48 12.04 3.19 -3.30
C ASN A 48 10.96 4.14 -2.79
N SER A 49 10.46 5.05 -3.63
CA SER A 49 9.35 5.94 -3.30
C SER A 49 8.09 5.17 -2.92
N LEU A 50 7.78 4.08 -3.63
CA LEU A 50 6.67 3.20 -3.28
C LEU A 50 6.92 2.48 -1.95
N LYS A 51 8.11 1.92 -1.75
CA LYS A 51 8.49 1.26 -0.48
C LYS A 51 8.35 2.22 0.69
N GLU A 52 8.99 3.38 0.66
CA GLU A 52 8.92 4.38 1.72
C GLU A 52 7.48 4.81 2.02
N ARG A 53 6.66 4.97 0.98
CA ARG A 53 5.26 5.37 1.13
C ARG A 53 4.39 4.32 1.83
N PHE A 54 4.65 3.03 1.59
CA PHE A 54 3.78 1.94 2.08
C PHE A 54 4.35 1.17 3.28
N GLU A 55 5.65 1.22 3.52
CA GLU A 55 6.29 0.42 4.58
C GLU A 55 5.77 0.79 5.98
N SER A 56 5.50 2.07 6.22
CA SER A 56 5.00 2.57 7.50
C SER A 56 3.61 2.03 7.89
N HIS A 57 2.76 1.73 6.92
CA HIS A 57 1.39 1.27 7.14
C HIS A 57 1.20 -0.22 6.88
N LYS A 58 2.21 -0.89 6.34
CA LYS A 58 2.16 -2.31 5.96
C LYS A 58 1.78 -3.20 7.13
N GLU A 59 2.43 -3.02 8.28
CA GLU A 59 2.14 -3.80 9.49
C GLU A 59 0.73 -3.50 10.03
N THR A 60 0.33 -2.22 10.05
CA THR A 60 -1.00 -1.80 10.49
C THR A 60 -2.10 -2.39 9.61
N VAL A 61 -1.94 -2.36 8.29
CA VAL A 61 -2.92 -2.91 7.33
C VAL A 61 -2.96 -4.44 7.39
N ALA A 62 -1.80 -5.09 7.49
CA ALA A 62 -1.72 -6.53 7.71
C ALA A 62 -2.45 -6.92 9.01
N SER A 63 -2.25 -6.13 10.06
CA SER A 63 -2.90 -6.32 11.36
C SER A 63 -4.42 -6.14 11.29
N LEU A 64 -4.91 -5.08 10.63
CA LEU A 64 -6.35 -4.84 10.41
C LEU A 64 -7.05 -5.96 9.66
N ARG A 65 -6.36 -6.67 8.76
CA ARG A 65 -6.92 -7.80 8.02
C ARG A 65 -7.42 -8.91 8.94
N HIS A 66 -6.85 -9.06 10.14
CA HIS A 66 -7.25 -10.09 11.10
C HIS A 66 -8.64 -9.88 11.72
N ILE A 67 -9.29 -8.74 11.45
CA ILE A 67 -10.67 -8.48 11.87
C ILE A 67 -11.68 -9.13 10.94
N LEU A 68 -11.29 -9.35 9.68
CA LEU A 68 -12.17 -9.96 8.70
C LEU A 68 -12.57 -11.37 9.17
N PRO A 69 -13.84 -11.78 9.02
CA PRO A 69 -14.34 -13.06 9.51
C PRO A 69 -13.56 -14.30 9.04
N GLU A 70 -13.01 -14.25 7.82
CA GLU A 70 -12.15 -15.32 7.27
C GLU A 70 -10.84 -15.52 8.05
N PHE A 71 -10.30 -14.46 8.64
CA PHE A 71 -9.01 -14.45 9.33
C PHE A 71 -9.17 -14.49 10.86
N CYS A 72 -10.15 -13.79 11.41
CA CYS A 72 -10.33 -13.67 12.86
C CYS A 72 -10.56 -15.03 13.55
N THR A 73 -11.18 -15.99 12.86
CA THR A 73 -11.43 -17.35 13.35
C THR A 73 -10.13 -18.12 13.62
N LYS A 74 -9.03 -17.78 12.93
CA LYS A 74 -7.76 -18.51 12.97
C LYS A 74 -6.67 -17.81 13.77
N THR A 75 -6.88 -16.55 14.13
CA THR A 75 -5.85 -15.72 14.78
C THR A 75 -6.25 -15.30 16.18
N ASP A 76 -5.27 -14.85 16.95
CA ASP A 76 -5.46 -14.30 18.29
C ASP A 76 -5.46 -12.77 18.27
N PHE A 77 -5.91 -12.14 19.35
CA PHE A 77 -5.91 -10.68 19.48
C PHE A 77 -4.52 -10.06 19.34
N TYR A 78 -3.45 -10.78 19.68
CA TYR A 78 -2.07 -10.31 19.48
C TYR A 78 -1.78 -9.90 18.03
N SER A 79 -2.39 -10.57 17.05
CA SER A 79 -2.26 -10.23 15.63
C SER A 79 -2.83 -8.85 15.28
N LEU A 80 -3.69 -8.30 16.14
CA LEU A 80 -4.33 -6.99 15.99
C LEU A 80 -3.55 -5.84 16.68
N GLU A 81 -2.44 -6.14 17.37
CA GLU A 81 -1.76 -5.17 18.24
C GLU A 81 -1.21 -3.95 17.48
N ALA A 82 -0.65 -4.15 16.27
CA ALA A 82 -0.15 -3.04 15.45
C ALA A 82 -1.28 -2.10 15.01
N ALA A 83 -2.44 -2.65 14.63
CA ALA A 83 -3.62 -1.85 14.30
C ALA A 83 -4.18 -1.11 15.53
N PHE A 84 -4.28 -1.80 16.66
CA PHE A 84 -4.73 -1.20 17.92
C PHE A 84 -3.84 -0.03 18.34
N ASN A 85 -2.52 -0.21 18.35
CA ASN A 85 -1.59 0.83 18.75
C ASN A 85 -1.63 2.06 17.83
N PHE A 86 -1.81 1.85 16.52
CA PHE A 86 -1.92 2.93 15.55
C PHE A 86 -3.25 3.71 15.68
N TYR A 87 -4.37 3.02 15.92
CA TYR A 87 -5.69 3.63 16.00
C TYR A 87 -6.23 3.82 17.43
N LYS A 88 -5.36 3.72 18.45
CA LYS A 88 -5.74 3.77 19.87
C LYS A 88 -6.62 4.95 20.27
N GLU A 89 -6.47 6.09 19.59
CA GLU A 89 -7.23 7.32 19.85
C GLU A 89 -8.72 7.21 19.45
N TYR A 90 -9.03 6.29 18.54
CA TYR A 90 -10.40 6.04 18.05
C TYR A 90 -11.06 4.84 18.74
N LEU A 91 -10.33 4.15 19.63
CA LEU A 91 -10.76 2.90 20.24
C LEU A 91 -10.90 3.03 21.75
N SER A 92 -11.64 2.10 22.34
CA SER A 92 -11.73 1.93 23.79
C SER A 92 -10.43 1.34 24.37
N HIS A 93 -10.40 1.17 25.70
CA HIS A 93 -9.31 0.48 26.39
C HIS A 93 -9.07 -0.93 25.81
N LYS A 94 -7.81 -1.38 25.85
CA LYS A 94 -7.35 -2.62 25.21
C LYS A 94 -8.18 -3.83 25.60
N GLU A 95 -8.57 -3.92 26.87
CA GLU A 95 -9.36 -5.01 27.45
C GLU A 95 -10.77 -5.08 26.85
N VAL A 96 -11.38 -3.92 26.57
CA VAL A 96 -12.70 -3.82 25.94
C VAL A 96 -12.61 -4.26 24.48
N VAL A 97 -11.61 -3.77 23.75
CA VAL A 97 -11.42 -4.16 22.33
C VAL A 97 -11.09 -5.65 22.21
N GLN A 98 -10.29 -6.19 23.14
CA GLN A 98 -9.93 -7.60 23.15
C GLN A 98 -11.15 -8.49 23.44
N SER A 99 -11.97 -8.15 24.44
CA SER A 99 -13.18 -8.93 24.74
C SER A 99 -14.17 -8.88 23.58
N GLU A 100 -14.35 -7.71 22.96
CA GLU A 100 -15.19 -7.54 21.78
C GLU A 100 -14.67 -8.33 20.57
N PHE A 101 -13.35 -8.36 20.35
CA PHE A 101 -12.72 -9.18 19.31
C PHE A 101 -12.97 -10.68 19.52
N MET A 102 -12.89 -11.16 20.76
CA MET A 102 -13.16 -12.56 21.08
C MET A 102 -14.63 -12.92 20.82
N SER A 103 -15.57 -12.04 21.21
CA SER A 103 -16.99 -12.23 20.90
C SER A 103 -17.27 -12.17 19.39
N TRP A 104 -16.60 -11.28 18.66
CA TRP A 104 -16.68 -11.20 17.21
C TRP A 104 -16.16 -12.47 16.54
N LYS A 105 -15.02 -12.98 17.00
CA LYS A 105 -14.43 -14.25 16.54
C LYS A 105 -15.38 -15.43 16.75
N GLU A 106 -16.01 -15.50 17.91
CA GLU A 106 -16.98 -16.56 18.22
C GLU A 106 -18.23 -16.46 17.32
N LYS A 107 -18.78 -15.25 17.13
CA LYS A 107 -19.87 -15.01 16.18
C LYS A 107 -19.50 -15.44 14.76
N CYS A 108 -18.30 -15.11 14.30
CA CYS A 108 -17.82 -15.52 12.97
C CYS A 108 -17.60 -17.04 12.87
N SER A 109 -17.24 -17.71 13.97
CA SER A 109 -17.01 -19.16 13.98
C SER A 109 -18.31 -19.97 13.90
N GLN A 110 -19.43 -19.39 14.35
CA GLN A 110 -20.76 -20.01 14.28
C GLN A 110 -21.39 -19.92 12.88
N GLU A 111 -20.92 -18.99 12.04
CA GLU A 111 -21.40 -18.83 10.68
C GLU A 111 -20.76 -19.86 9.74
N LYS A 112 -21.53 -20.39 8.79
CA LYS A 112 -20.98 -21.31 7.77
C LYS A 112 -19.90 -20.62 6.95
N SER A 113 -18.82 -21.33 6.64
CA SER A 113 -17.67 -20.78 5.93
C SER A 113 -17.99 -20.14 4.57
N GLU A 114 -19.01 -20.65 3.88
CA GLU A 114 -19.49 -20.08 2.60
C GLU A 114 -20.15 -18.70 2.75
N ASN A 115 -20.68 -18.38 3.94
CA ASN A 115 -21.38 -17.12 4.21
C ASN A 115 -20.46 -16.05 4.82
N LEU A 116 -19.21 -16.39 5.13
CA LEU A 116 -18.27 -15.44 5.74
C LEU A 116 -17.87 -14.37 4.73
N PRO A 117 -18.13 -13.08 5.03
CA PRO A 117 -17.70 -12.01 4.15
C PRO A 117 -16.18 -11.94 4.09
N LYS A 118 -15.65 -11.92 2.86
CA LYS A 118 -14.20 -11.84 2.58
C LYS A 118 -13.68 -10.40 2.46
N ILE A 119 -14.59 -9.43 2.39
CA ILE A 119 -14.30 -8.03 2.08
C ILE A 119 -14.74 -7.17 3.26
N ALA A 120 -13.96 -6.13 3.59
CA ALA A 120 -14.26 -5.22 4.70
C ALA A 120 -15.65 -4.60 4.61
N ILE A 121 -16.11 -4.25 3.40
CA ILE A 121 -17.42 -3.65 3.16
C ILE A 121 -18.55 -4.62 3.54
N SER A 122 -18.49 -5.87 3.07
CA SER A 122 -19.53 -6.86 3.40
C SER A 122 -19.46 -7.32 4.86
N SER A 123 -18.28 -7.30 5.49
CA SER A 123 -18.16 -7.49 6.94
C SER A 123 -18.79 -6.33 7.72
N LEU A 124 -18.62 -5.09 7.25
CA LEU A 124 -19.16 -3.90 7.88
C LEU A 124 -20.69 -3.87 7.84
N GLU A 125 -21.31 -4.34 6.74
CA GLU A 125 -22.77 -4.44 6.62
C GLU A 125 -23.38 -5.46 7.58
N LYS A 126 -22.68 -6.56 7.86
CA LYS A 126 -23.11 -7.61 8.81
C LYS A 126 -22.75 -7.29 10.27
N CYS A 127 -21.84 -6.35 10.49
CA CYS A 127 -21.38 -5.97 11.81
C CYS A 127 -22.41 -5.04 12.47
N ASP A 128 -22.94 -5.45 13.62
CA ASP A 128 -23.86 -4.62 14.39
C ASP A 128 -23.06 -3.63 15.23
N LYS A 129 -23.22 -2.33 14.93
CA LYS A 129 -22.52 -1.23 15.61
C LYS A 129 -22.88 -1.13 17.10
N THR A 130 -24.05 -1.61 17.52
CA THR A 130 -24.48 -1.53 18.92
C THR A 130 -23.78 -2.57 19.79
N PHE A 131 -23.58 -3.78 19.25
CA PHE A 131 -22.91 -4.88 19.95
C PHE A 131 -21.39 -4.86 19.77
N PHE A 132 -20.91 -4.37 18.62
CA PHE A 132 -19.50 -4.39 18.25
C PHE A 132 -19.01 -3.00 17.80
N PRO A 133 -19.01 -1.99 18.68
CA PRO A 133 -18.63 -0.62 18.32
C PRO A 133 -17.15 -0.47 17.91
N ASN A 134 -16.20 -1.11 18.59
CA ASN A 134 -14.78 -0.98 18.29
C ASN A 134 -14.41 -1.75 17.00
N ILE A 135 -14.96 -2.96 16.83
CA ILE A 135 -14.79 -3.75 15.61
C ILE A 135 -15.40 -3.04 14.41
N TYR A 136 -16.57 -2.40 14.58
CA TYR A 136 -17.19 -1.60 13.53
C TYR A 136 -16.29 -0.43 13.10
N ILE A 137 -15.67 0.28 14.06
CA ILE A 137 -14.72 1.36 13.76
C ILE A 137 -13.53 0.81 12.97
N LEU A 138 -12.96 -0.31 13.40
CA LEU A 138 -11.80 -0.89 12.73
C LEU A 138 -12.13 -1.45 11.34
N LEU A 139 -13.31 -2.06 11.14
CA LEU A 139 -13.79 -2.48 9.81
C LEU A 139 -14.02 -1.28 8.90
N LYS A 140 -14.55 -0.18 9.44
CA LYS A 140 -14.72 1.07 8.70
C LYS A 140 -13.37 1.66 8.32
N LEU A 141 -12.40 1.66 9.23
CA LEU A 141 -11.03 2.08 8.94
C LEU A 141 -10.43 1.20 7.84
N LEU A 142 -10.56 -0.13 7.93
CA LEU A 142 -10.08 -1.03 6.88
C LEU A 142 -10.76 -0.78 5.51
N ALA A 143 -12.04 -0.41 5.50
CA ALA A 143 -12.78 -0.09 4.27
C ALA A 143 -12.40 1.28 3.67
N VAL A 144 -11.98 2.24 4.50
CA VAL A 144 -11.62 3.61 4.09
C VAL A 144 -10.13 3.77 3.85
N VAL A 145 -9.28 2.95 4.48
CA VAL A 145 -7.84 2.94 4.23
C VAL A 145 -7.67 2.64 2.74
N PRO A 146 -7.12 3.59 1.98
CA PRO A 146 -6.92 3.38 0.57
C PRO A 146 -5.79 2.37 0.43
N VAL A 147 -6.15 1.09 0.23
CA VAL A 147 -5.15 0.06 -0.10
C VAL A 147 -4.40 0.44 -1.38
N SER A 148 -4.92 1.35 -2.22
CA SER A 148 -4.20 1.83 -3.40
C SER A 148 -4.87 2.99 -4.18
N VAL A 149 -5.50 4.01 -3.56
CA VAL A 149 -5.66 5.27 -4.33
C VAL A 149 -4.34 6.03 -4.33
N ALA A 150 -3.45 5.58 -5.20
CA ALA A 150 -2.68 6.52 -6.00
C ALA A 150 -3.71 7.39 -6.73
N THR A 151 -4.21 8.43 -6.07
CA THR A 151 -4.91 9.50 -6.78
C THR A 151 -3.90 10.01 -7.79
N VAL A 152 -4.18 9.66 -9.04
CA VAL A 152 -3.31 9.74 -10.23
C VAL A 152 -2.77 11.17 -10.44
N GLU A 153 -3.33 12.15 -9.76
CA GLU A 153 -2.97 13.57 -9.80
C GLU A 153 -1.53 13.85 -9.32
N ARG A 154 -1.00 13.11 -8.33
CA ARG A 154 0.40 13.33 -7.90
C ARG A 154 1.39 12.56 -8.78
N SER A 155 0.99 11.43 -9.37
CA SER A 155 1.79 10.67 -10.34
C SER A 155 2.04 11.48 -11.63
N PHE A 156 1.10 12.35 -12.02
CA PHE A 156 1.29 13.27 -13.15
C PHE A 156 2.32 14.38 -12.87
N SER A 157 2.58 14.75 -11.60
CA SER A 157 3.61 15.73 -11.27
C SER A 157 5.01 15.23 -11.63
N SER A 158 5.30 13.95 -11.37
CA SER A 158 6.57 13.33 -11.75
C SER A 158 6.71 13.15 -13.26
N LEU A 159 5.61 12.94 -13.99
CA LEU A 159 5.60 12.97 -15.46
C LEU A 159 5.85 14.38 -16.02
N ARG A 160 5.55 15.44 -15.26
CA ARG A 160 5.82 16.82 -15.67
C ARG A 160 7.32 17.14 -15.72
N SER A 161 8.13 16.54 -14.86
CA SER A 161 9.60 16.70 -14.90
C SER A 161 10.26 15.94 -16.05
N LEU A 162 9.63 14.90 -16.59
CA LEU A 162 10.09 14.19 -17.79
C LEU A 162 9.73 14.92 -19.09
N LYS A 163 8.87 15.95 -19.02
CA LYS A 163 8.38 16.71 -20.19
C LYS A 163 9.14 18.02 -20.41
N THR A 164 10.16 18.32 -19.61
CA THR A 164 11.02 19.51 -19.72
C THR A 164 12.43 19.06 -20.08
#